data_AF-A6LP46-F1
#
_entry.id   AF-A6LP46-F1
#
_cell.length_a   1.000
_cell.length_b   1.000
_cell.length_c   1.000
_cell.angle_alpha   90.00
_cell.angle_beta   90.00
_cell.angle_gamma   90.00
#
_symmetry.space_group_name_H-M   'P 1'
#
loop_
_entity.id
_entity.type
_entity.pdbx_description
1 polymer ?
#
loop_
_entity_poly.entity_id
_entity_poly.type
_entity_poly.pdbx_seq_one_letter_code
_entity_poly.pdbx_strand_id
1 'polypeptide(L)'
;MIVGIGIDIIDIGRISLKIADRILTGLEKGKKLNAQYLAGRFSLKEAFFKALGTGLNGNSFKDISILNNDEGKPYIVLHKDFEGFNFCHVSLSHDTFALSNVILEKRQGNVFLGIGTNLGEKEKNLSTALDYLEKVGIKILKTSSIYITKPYGYTNQDNFYNIVVEIDTVLSPKKLLECLLKIEKNMGRKRTIKWGPRIIDIDILFYGNLVIDLEKLKIPHYDFVNRDFFVVPMVEISKDFVHPKFGKTIESLMGNFEKNWEVIDWKLRR
;
A
#
# COMPACT_ATOMS: atom_id res chain seq x y z
N MET A 1 16.02 2.96 -8.22
CA MET A 1 16.41 4.18 -8.97
C MET A 1 15.70 5.36 -8.34
N ILE A 2 16.45 6.39 -7.94
CA ILE A 2 15.85 7.66 -7.51
C ILE A 2 15.27 8.33 -8.75
N VAL A 3 13.99 8.69 -8.69
CA VAL A 3 13.26 9.30 -9.83
C VAL A 3 12.91 10.77 -9.57
N GLY A 4 13.04 11.23 -8.33
CA GLY A 4 12.77 12.61 -7.96
C GLY A 4 13.33 12.96 -6.58
N ILE A 5 13.81 14.19 -6.44
CA ILE A 5 14.26 14.76 -5.18
C ILE A 5 13.65 16.14 -5.06
N GLY A 6 13.11 16.45 -3.89
CA GLY A 6 12.58 17.77 -3.59
C GLY A 6 12.96 18.20 -2.19
N ILE A 7 13.45 19.43 -2.10
CA ILE A 7 13.88 20.05 -0.85
C ILE A 7 13.13 21.37 -0.72
N ASP A 8 12.74 21.69 0.51
CA ASP A 8 12.14 22.98 0.81
C ASP A 8 12.52 23.47 2.20
N ILE A 9 12.62 24.79 2.34
CA ILE A 9 12.91 25.46 3.61
C ILE A 9 11.97 26.64 3.79
N ILE A 10 11.33 26.72 4.95
CA ILE A 10 10.33 27.73 5.28
C ILE A 10 10.70 28.41 6.59
N ASP A 11 10.75 29.74 6.59
CA ASP A 11 10.83 30.54 7.80
C ASP A 11 9.49 30.47 8.55
N ILE A 12 9.51 29.90 9.76
CA ILE A 12 8.30 29.69 10.56
C ILE A 12 7.65 31.03 10.94
N GLY A 13 8.46 32.07 11.17
CA GLY A 13 7.97 33.40 11.52
C GLY A 13 7.17 34.08 10.41
N ARG A 14 7.30 33.60 9.16
CA ARG A 14 6.59 34.14 7.98
C ARG A 14 5.30 33.40 7.64
N ILE A 15 5.00 32.30 8.33
CA ILE A 15 3.82 31.49 8.03
C ILE A 15 2.57 32.08 8.69
N SER A 16 1.62 32.50 7.86
CA SER A 16 0.30 32.94 8.30
C SER A 16 -0.62 31.74 8.49
N LEU A 17 -1.27 31.61 9.65
CA LEU A 17 -2.27 30.56 9.87
C LEU A 17 -3.48 30.63 8.93
N LYS A 18 -3.70 31.77 8.25
CA LYS A 18 -4.79 31.95 7.27
C LYS A 18 -4.71 31.00 6.08
N ILE A 19 -3.53 30.46 5.76
CA ILE A 19 -3.37 29.51 4.64
C ILE A 19 -3.67 28.05 5.04
N ALA A 20 -3.98 27.79 6.32
CA ALA A 20 -4.19 26.43 6.84
C ALA A 20 -5.24 25.66 6.05
N ASP A 21 -6.38 26.29 5.72
CA ASP A 21 -7.44 25.62 4.96
C ASP A 21 -7.07 25.31 3.52
N ARG A 22 -6.07 25.97 2.95
CA ARG A 22 -5.55 25.65 1.62
C ARG A 22 -4.58 24.46 1.65
N ILE A 23 -3.84 24.32 2.75
CA ILE A 23 -2.76 23.35 2.88
C ILE A 23 -3.23 22.05 3.51
N LEU A 24 -3.97 22.11 4.62
CA LEU A 24 -4.25 20.97 5.47
C LEU A 24 -5.45 20.17 4.97
N THR A 25 -5.32 18.85 4.99
CA THR A 25 -6.43 17.92 4.78
C THR A 25 -7.22 17.69 6.08
N GLY A 26 -8.35 16.99 6.00
CA GLY A 26 -9.11 16.59 7.19
C GLY A 26 -8.29 15.75 8.17
N LEU A 27 -7.38 14.90 7.65
CA LEU A 27 -6.49 14.06 8.47
C LEU A 27 -5.46 14.87 9.28
N GLU A 28 -5.13 16.08 8.81
CA GLU A 28 -4.11 16.93 9.43
C GLU A 28 -4.69 17.97 10.41
N LYS A 29 -6.00 18.26 10.32
CA LYS A 29 -6.67 19.29 11.13
C LYS A 29 -6.93 18.88 12.59
N GLY A 30 -6.82 17.60 12.94
CA GLY A 30 -7.02 17.11 14.31
C GLY A 30 -5.91 17.47 15.30
N LYS A 31 -4.82 18.09 14.85
CA LYS A 31 -3.68 18.49 15.69
C LYS A 31 -3.76 19.97 16.07
N LYS A 32 -3.15 20.35 17.20
CA LYS A 32 -3.04 21.75 17.63
C LYS A 32 -2.34 22.58 16.55
N LEU A 33 -3.10 23.45 15.89
CA LEU A 33 -2.59 24.30 14.81
C LEU A 33 -1.71 25.42 15.38
N ASN A 34 -0.46 25.48 14.94
CA ASN A 34 0.46 26.59 15.19
C ASN A 34 1.34 26.83 13.95
N ALA A 35 2.12 27.91 13.96
CA ALA A 35 2.94 28.29 12.80
C ALA A 35 3.96 27.22 12.43
N GLN A 36 4.62 26.60 13.42
CA GLN A 36 5.59 25.52 13.23
C GLN A 36 4.97 24.29 12.55
N TYR A 37 3.80 23.85 13.02
CA TYR A 37 3.07 22.73 12.44
C TYR A 37 2.69 23.02 11.00
N LEU A 38 2.11 24.20 10.74
CA LEU A 38 1.70 24.59 9.40
C LEU A 38 2.91 24.76 8.46
N ALA A 39 4.01 25.34 8.94
CA ALA A 39 5.26 25.51 8.20
C ALA A 39 5.84 24.15 7.77
N GLY A 40 5.90 23.18 8.68
CA GLY A 40 6.40 21.84 8.36
C GLY A 40 5.51 21.11 7.35
N ARG A 41 4.19 21.28 7.43
CA ARG A 41 3.26 20.72 6.44
C ARG A 41 3.38 21.39 5.09
N PHE A 42 3.47 22.72 5.06
CA PHE A 42 3.68 23.47 3.83
C PHE A 42 4.98 23.04 3.15
N SER A 43 6.08 23.05 3.90
CA SER A 43 7.41 22.73 3.41
C SER A 43 7.50 21.34 2.82
N LEU A 44 6.99 20.32 3.52
CA LEU A 44 7.09 18.94 3.05
C LEU A 44 6.18 18.65 1.85
N LYS A 45 5.04 19.34 1.73
CA LYS A 45 4.19 19.23 0.54
C LYS A 45 4.81 19.93 -0.67
N GLU A 46 5.39 21.12 -0.49
CA GLU A 46 6.19 21.79 -1.52
C GLU A 46 7.34 20.89 -2.00
N ALA A 47 8.11 20.33 -1.07
CA ALA A 47 9.18 19.38 -1.37
C ALA A 47 8.67 18.16 -2.16
N PHE A 48 7.50 17.60 -1.81
CA PHE A 48 6.92 16.49 -2.56
C PHE A 48 6.59 16.87 -4.01
N PHE A 49 5.94 18.02 -4.24
CA PHE A 49 5.58 18.45 -5.60
C PHE A 49 6.80 18.88 -6.44
N LYS A 50 7.88 19.34 -5.80
CA LYS A 50 9.18 19.52 -6.45
C LYS A 50 9.80 18.17 -6.85
N ALA A 51 9.74 17.17 -5.97
CA ALA A 51 10.23 15.83 -6.27
C ALA A 51 9.47 15.17 -7.43
N LEU A 52 8.17 15.45 -7.57
CA LEU A 52 7.38 15.02 -8.72
C LEU A 52 7.73 15.74 -10.03
N GLY A 53 8.39 16.90 -9.98
CA GLY A 53 8.72 17.70 -11.15
C GLY A 53 7.55 18.47 -11.77
N THR A 54 6.33 18.34 -11.24
CA THR A 54 5.13 19.00 -11.78
C THR A 54 4.79 20.33 -11.09
N GLY A 55 5.29 20.53 -9.86
CA GLY A 55 4.75 21.55 -8.97
C GLY A 55 3.26 21.33 -8.70
N LEU A 56 2.52 22.42 -8.45
CA LEU A 56 1.07 22.40 -8.23
C LEU A 56 0.23 22.40 -9.52
N ASN A 57 0.83 22.27 -10.70
CA ASN A 57 0.09 22.30 -11.96
C ASN A 57 -0.88 21.10 -12.06
N GLY A 58 -2.16 21.35 -11.81
CA GLY A 58 -3.20 20.30 -11.73
C GLY A 58 -3.17 19.49 -10.43
N ASN A 59 -2.37 19.89 -9.45
CA ASN A 59 -2.30 19.30 -8.12
C ASN A 59 -2.74 20.30 -7.05
N SER A 60 -3.14 19.77 -5.91
CA SER A 60 -3.48 20.53 -4.71
C SER A 60 -2.61 20.06 -3.55
N PHE A 61 -2.30 20.96 -2.62
CA PHE A 61 -1.72 20.55 -1.33
C PHE A 61 -2.58 19.53 -0.58
N LYS A 62 -3.88 19.47 -0.89
CA LYS A 62 -4.78 18.48 -0.30
C LYS A 62 -4.75 17.11 -0.97
N ASP A 63 -4.04 16.97 -2.09
CA ASP A 63 -3.84 15.67 -2.75
C ASP A 63 -2.92 14.75 -1.94
N ILE A 64 -2.25 15.30 -0.92
CA ILE A 64 -1.44 14.55 0.02
C ILE A 64 -1.67 15.01 1.47
N SER A 65 -1.52 14.08 2.42
CA SER A 65 -1.46 14.37 3.86
C SER A 65 -0.14 13.91 4.45
N ILE A 66 0.30 14.53 5.54
CA ILE A 66 1.52 14.15 6.24
C ILE A 66 1.16 13.70 7.65
N LEU A 67 1.36 12.42 7.88
CA LEU A 67 1.12 11.76 9.16
C LEU A 67 2.45 11.26 9.75
N ASN A 68 2.40 10.77 10.97
CA ASN A 68 3.52 10.11 11.63
C ASN A 68 3.10 8.67 11.90
N ASN A 69 4.01 7.72 11.71
CA ASN A 69 3.78 6.33 12.12
C ASN A 69 3.88 6.21 13.65
N ASP A 70 3.67 5.01 14.18
CA ASP A 70 3.71 4.75 15.62
C ASP A 70 5.08 5.05 16.26
N GLU A 71 6.14 5.06 15.46
CA GLU A 71 7.51 5.41 15.88
C GLU A 71 7.81 6.92 15.73
N GLY A 72 6.81 7.72 15.35
CA GLY A 72 6.95 9.16 15.14
C GLY A 72 7.59 9.56 13.80
N LYS A 73 8.01 8.62 12.95
CA LYS A 73 8.57 8.91 11.62
C LYS A 73 7.49 9.45 10.68
N PRO A 74 7.72 10.55 9.98
CA PRO A 74 6.74 11.09 9.03
C PRO A 74 6.58 10.17 7.80
N TYR A 75 5.36 10.12 7.27
CA TYR A 75 5.04 9.51 5.98
C TYR A 75 3.95 10.31 5.27
N ILE A 76 3.87 10.14 3.95
CA ILE A 76 2.86 10.78 3.10
C ILE A 76 1.71 9.81 2.83
N VAL A 77 0.48 10.30 2.99
CA VAL A 77 -0.74 9.65 2.48
C VAL A 77 -1.10 10.31 1.16
N LEU A 78 -1.28 9.52 0.10
CA LEU A 78 -1.67 9.96 -1.23
C LEU A 78 -3.21 9.88 -1.37
N HIS A 79 -3.84 11.00 -1.67
CA HIS A 79 -5.27 11.12 -1.98
C HIS A 79 -5.53 11.28 -3.49
N LYS A 80 -4.47 11.12 -4.29
CA LYS A 80 -4.49 11.11 -5.74
C LYS A 80 -3.55 10.00 -6.23
N ASP A 81 -3.86 9.42 -7.39
CA ASP A 81 -2.98 8.45 -8.03
C ASP A 81 -1.78 9.19 -8.64
N PHE A 82 -0.59 8.78 -8.22
CA PHE A 82 0.68 9.28 -8.77
C PHE A 82 1.44 8.11 -9.40
N GLU A 83 2.17 8.38 -10.47
CA GLU A 83 2.86 7.36 -11.26
C GLU A 83 4.38 7.46 -11.08
N GLY A 84 5.10 6.39 -11.44
CA GLY A 84 6.56 6.43 -11.59
C GLY A 84 7.39 6.09 -10.36
N PHE A 85 6.79 5.85 -9.19
CA PHE A 85 7.51 5.45 -7.97
C PHE A 85 6.68 4.47 -7.12
N ASN A 86 7.36 3.68 -6.30
CA ASN A 86 6.76 2.82 -5.27
C ASN A 86 7.35 3.10 -3.88
N PHE A 87 8.34 3.98 -3.77
CA PHE A 87 8.88 4.44 -2.51
C PHE A 87 8.88 5.97 -2.43
N CYS A 88 8.42 6.50 -1.30
CA CYS A 88 8.48 7.90 -0.92
C CYS A 88 9.16 8.00 0.44
N HIS A 89 10.35 8.59 0.47
CA HIS A 89 11.12 8.82 1.68
C HIS A 89 11.01 10.27 2.06
N VAL A 90 10.69 10.54 3.33
CA VAL A 90 10.48 11.90 3.80
C VAL A 90 11.18 12.14 5.13
N SER A 91 11.70 13.35 5.30
CA SER A 91 12.22 13.84 6.58
C SER A 91 11.79 15.28 6.79
N LEU A 92 11.48 15.62 8.04
CA LEU A 92 11.11 16.95 8.47
C LEU A 92 11.89 17.29 9.74
N SER A 93 12.53 18.45 9.75
CA SER A 93 13.16 19.02 10.94
C SER A 93 12.71 20.46 11.10
N HIS A 94 12.68 20.95 12.34
CA HIS A 94 12.29 22.32 12.61
C HIS A 94 13.12 22.93 13.75
N ASP A 95 13.37 24.23 13.61
CA ASP A 95 13.80 25.11 14.70
C ASP A 95 13.25 26.52 14.39
N THR A 96 14.08 27.47 13.97
CA THR A 96 13.61 28.74 13.38
C THR A 96 12.99 28.54 11.99
N PHE A 97 13.48 27.54 11.27
CA PHE A 97 13.01 27.14 9.95
C PHE A 97 12.41 25.74 10.00
N ALA A 98 11.45 25.47 9.12
CA ALA A 98 11.05 24.10 8.77
C ALA A 98 11.82 23.67 7.52
N LEU A 99 12.59 22.59 7.62
CA LEU A 99 13.35 22.00 6.52
C LEU A 99 12.78 20.63 6.20
N SER A 100 12.47 20.40 4.92
CA SER A 100 11.91 19.15 4.43
C SER A 100 12.72 18.58 3.27
N ASN A 101 12.86 17.26 3.25
CA ASN A 101 13.41 16.52 2.11
C ASN A 101 12.45 15.40 1.73
N VAL A 102 12.23 15.23 0.42
CA VAL A 102 11.44 14.17 -0.18
C VAL A 102 12.24 13.51 -1.28
N ILE A 103 12.35 12.18 -1.22
CA ILE A 103 12.98 11.37 -2.26
C ILE A 103 11.92 10.39 -2.79
N LEU A 104 11.66 10.46 -4.09
CA LEU A 104 10.84 9.49 -4.80
C LEU A 104 11.75 8.46 -5.44
N GLU A 105 11.45 7.19 -5.21
CA GLU A 105 12.27 6.08 -5.69
C GLU A 105 11.39 5.02 -6.35
N LYS A 106 11.83 4.57 -7.52
CA LYS A 106 11.31 3.39 -8.20
C LYS A 106 12.24 2.21 -7.93
N ARG A 107 11.76 1.23 -7.19
CA ARG A 107 12.39 -0.08 -7.00
C ARG A 107 11.67 -1.13 -7.84
N GLN A 108 12.41 -2.10 -8.35
CA GLN A 108 11.80 -3.33 -8.85
C GLN A 108 11.22 -4.10 -7.65
N GLY A 109 10.05 -4.73 -7.84
CA GLY A 109 9.42 -5.52 -6.79
C GLY A 109 8.79 -4.69 -5.67
N ASN A 110 8.71 -5.30 -4.48
CA ASN A 110 8.07 -4.72 -3.28
C ASN A 110 6.60 -4.31 -3.48
N VAL A 111 5.93 -4.85 -4.47
CA VAL A 111 4.48 -4.77 -4.62
C VAL A 111 3.95 -6.16 -4.28
N PHE A 112 3.05 -6.24 -3.31
CA PHE A 112 2.58 -7.51 -2.77
C PHE A 112 1.09 -7.65 -3.04
N LEU A 113 0.68 -8.79 -3.59
CA LEU A 113 -0.72 -9.15 -3.79
C LEU A 113 -1.09 -10.32 -2.89
N GLY A 114 -2.29 -10.28 -2.31
CA GLY A 114 -2.94 -11.42 -1.69
C GLY A 114 -3.89 -12.04 -2.68
N ILE A 115 -3.80 -13.34 -2.91
CA ILE A 115 -4.67 -14.05 -3.84
C ILE A 115 -5.39 -15.17 -3.09
N GLY A 116 -6.72 -15.19 -3.16
CA GLY A 116 -7.56 -16.15 -2.45
C GLY A 116 -8.63 -16.78 -3.32
N THR A 117 -8.92 -18.06 -3.09
CA THR A 117 -10.00 -18.80 -3.78
C THR A 117 -10.61 -19.84 -2.85
N ASN A 118 -11.93 -20.04 -2.93
CA ASN A 118 -12.58 -21.13 -2.22
C ASN A 118 -13.60 -21.94 -3.04
N LEU A 119 -13.72 -21.69 -4.35
CA LEU A 119 -14.64 -22.42 -5.23
C LEU A 119 -13.90 -23.30 -6.24
N GLY A 120 -14.43 -24.50 -6.49
CA GLY A 120 -13.95 -25.40 -7.55
C GLY A 120 -12.50 -25.88 -7.34
N GLU A 121 -11.75 -25.96 -8.44
CA GLU A 121 -10.34 -26.40 -8.45
C GLU A 121 -9.41 -25.29 -7.95
N LYS A 122 -9.35 -25.12 -6.62
CA LYS A 122 -8.66 -24.01 -5.93
C LYS A 122 -7.19 -23.81 -6.36
N GLU A 123 -6.38 -24.87 -6.42
CA GLU A 123 -4.97 -24.75 -6.88
C GLU A 123 -4.85 -24.29 -8.34
N LYS A 124 -5.74 -24.81 -9.21
CA LYS A 124 -5.79 -24.40 -10.62
C LYS A 124 -6.23 -22.96 -10.77
N ASN A 125 -7.17 -22.49 -9.96
CA ASN A 125 -7.55 -21.08 -9.95
C ASN A 125 -6.36 -20.20 -9.57
N LEU A 126 -5.61 -20.56 -8.54
CA LEU A 126 -4.39 -19.83 -8.16
C LEU A 126 -3.39 -19.79 -9.32
N SER A 127 -3.07 -20.95 -9.91
CA SER A 127 -2.15 -21.01 -11.06
C SER A 127 -2.66 -20.17 -12.25
N THR A 128 -3.95 -20.26 -12.57
CA THR A 128 -4.57 -19.50 -13.67
C THR A 128 -4.50 -17.99 -13.42
N ALA A 129 -4.71 -17.55 -12.17
CA ALA A 129 -4.59 -16.13 -11.81
C ALA A 129 -3.16 -15.62 -12.03
N LEU A 130 -2.16 -16.41 -11.63
CA LEU A 130 -0.75 -16.09 -11.86
C LEU A 130 -0.42 -16.03 -13.36
N ASP A 131 -0.90 -16.98 -14.17
CA ASP A 131 -0.74 -16.93 -15.64
C ASP A 131 -1.35 -15.67 -16.25
N TYR A 132 -2.53 -15.24 -15.76
CA TYR A 132 -3.14 -14.01 -16.24
C TYR A 132 -2.33 -12.77 -15.87
N LEU A 133 -1.72 -12.72 -14.67
CA LEU A 133 -0.83 -11.63 -14.27
C LEU A 133 0.38 -11.53 -15.22
N GLU A 134 1.03 -12.66 -15.51
CA GLU A 134 2.19 -12.68 -16.41
C GLU A 134 1.82 -12.29 -17.85
N LYS A 135 0.67 -12.78 -18.34
CA LYS A 135 0.15 -12.45 -19.68
C LYS A 135 -0.13 -10.96 -19.88
N VAL A 136 -0.47 -10.22 -18.82
CA VAL A 136 -0.67 -8.76 -18.87
C VAL A 136 0.60 -7.96 -18.55
N GLY A 137 1.75 -8.64 -18.46
CA GLY A 137 3.06 -8.00 -18.25
C GLY A 137 3.39 -7.69 -16.79
N ILE A 138 2.68 -8.27 -15.82
CA ILE A 138 3.06 -8.22 -14.40
C ILE A 138 4.01 -9.37 -14.12
N LYS A 139 5.25 -9.06 -13.75
CA LYS A 139 6.27 -10.07 -13.47
C LYS A 139 6.12 -10.58 -12.04
N ILE A 140 5.99 -11.89 -11.88
CA ILE A 140 6.02 -12.52 -10.55
C ILE A 140 7.49 -12.68 -10.13
N LEU A 141 7.82 -12.22 -8.93
CA LEU A 141 9.18 -12.33 -8.36
C LEU A 141 9.28 -13.43 -7.32
N LYS A 142 8.25 -13.55 -6.47
CA LYS A 142 8.15 -14.59 -5.44
C LYS A 142 6.69 -14.96 -5.22
N THR A 143 6.49 -16.20 -4.78
CA THR A 143 5.20 -16.74 -4.39
C THR A 143 5.38 -17.51 -3.09
N SER A 144 4.47 -17.29 -2.13
CA SER A 144 4.42 -18.09 -0.91
C SER A 144 3.94 -19.52 -1.20
N SER A 145 4.04 -20.38 -0.21
CA SER A 145 3.26 -21.62 -0.13
C SER A 145 1.75 -21.32 -0.11
N ILE A 146 0.93 -22.35 -0.32
CA ILE A 146 -0.53 -22.22 -0.20
C ILE A 146 -0.91 -22.37 1.26
N TYR A 147 -1.65 -21.39 1.77
CA TYR A 147 -2.18 -21.39 3.13
C TYR A 147 -3.68 -21.64 3.09
N ILE A 148 -4.10 -22.77 3.68
CA ILE A 148 -5.51 -23.12 3.80
C ILE A 148 -6.04 -22.51 5.09
N THR A 149 -7.05 -21.67 4.97
CA THR A 149 -7.69 -21.01 6.12
C THR A 149 -9.20 -21.16 6.10
N LYS A 150 -9.80 -21.09 7.29
CA LYS A 150 -11.26 -21.05 7.41
C LYS A 150 -11.81 -19.73 6.85
N PRO A 151 -13.05 -19.72 6.36
CA PRO A 151 -13.68 -18.49 5.87
C PRO A 151 -13.78 -17.42 6.96
N TYR A 152 -13.51 -16.17 6.58
CA TYR A 152 -13.71 -15.01 7.44
C TYR A 152 -15.14 -14.46 7.30
N GLY A 153 -15.87 -14.33 8.40
CA GLY A 153 -17.24 -13.81 8.43
C GLY A 153 -18.30 -14.85 8.07
N TYR A 154 -18.64 -15.02 6.79
CA TYR A 154 -19.62 -16.03 6.36
C TYR A 154 -18.99 -17.43 6.42
N THR A 155 -19.33 -18.26 7.40
CA THR A 155 -18.59 -19.51 7.68
C THR A 155 -19.12 -20.74 6.97
N ASN A 156 -20.35 -20.71 6.44
CA ASN A 156 -20.94 -21.84 5.71
C ASN A 156 -20.45 -21.91 4.27
N GLN A 157 -19.14 -22.08 4.09
CA GLN A 157 -18.47 -22.21 2.79
C GLN A 157 -17.16 -23.01 2.93
N ASP A 158 -16.62 -23.47 1.80
CA ASP A 158 -15.33 -24.15 1.74
C ASP A 158 -14.19 -23.28 2.26
N ASN A 159 -13.14 -23.94 2.78
CA ASN A 159 -11.88 -23.30 3.15
C ASN A 159 -11.24 -22.58 1.95
N PHE A 160 -10.59 -21.46 2.26
CA PHE A 160 -9.84 -20.66 1.29
C PHE A 160 -8.44 -21.19 1.11
N TYR A 161 -7.97 -21.18 -0.14
CA TYR A 161 -6.55 -21.33 -0.47
C TYR A 161 -6.02 -19.93 -0.74
N ASN A 162 -5.05 -19.51 0.06
CA ASN A 162 -4.48 -18.16 0.00
C ASN A 162 -2.99 -18.23 -0.29
N ILE A 163 -2.51 -17.30 -1.10
CA ILE A 163 -1.08 -17.06 -1.35
C ILE A 163 -0.81 -15.56 -1.28
N VAL A 164 0.44 -15.22 -0.97
CA VAL A 164 0.98 -13.88 -1.21
C VAL A 164 2.02 -13.96 -2.31
N VAL A 165 1.97 -13.01 -3.23
CA VAL A 165 2.96 -12.89 -4.31
C VAL A 165 3.64 -11.54 -4.29
N GLU A 166 4.96 -11.54 -4.45
CA GLU A 166 5.74 -10.34 -4.75
C GLU A 166 5.79 -10.17 -6.26
N ILE A 167 5.42 -9.00 -6.76
CA ILE A 167 5.40 -8.68 -8.19
C ILE A 167 6.25 -7.46 -8.51
N ASP A 168 6.70 -7.38 -9.76
CA ASP A 168 7.21 -6.17 -10.39
C ASP A 168 6.24 -5.69 -11.47
N THR A 169 5.96 -4.38 -11.48
CA THR A 169 5.04 -3.77 -12.44
C THR A 169 5.36 -2.30 -12.71
N VAL A 170 5.04 -1.87 -13.94
CA VAL A 170 5.08 -0.46 -14.37
C VAL A 170 3.74 0.25 -14.15
N LEU A 171 2.67 -0.48 -13.83
CA LEU A 171 1.34 0.10 -13.61
C LEU A 171 1.30 0.91 -12.32
N SER A 172 0.64 2.07 -12.35
CA SER A 172 0.30 2.83 -11.14
C SER A 172 -0.64 2.01 -10.24
N PRO A 173 -0.74 2.33 -8.94
CA PRO A 173 -1.63 1.62 -8.02
C PRO A 173 -3.07 1.52 -8.52
N LYS A 174 -3.64 2.61 -9.07
CA LYS A 174 -4.99 2.58 -9.65
C LYS A 174 -5.08 1.70 -10.90
N LYS A 175 -4.12 1.83 -11.83
CA LYS A 175 -4.08 1.00 -13.06
C LYS A 175 -3.89 -0.49 -12.73
N LEU A 176 -3.11 -0.80 -11.70
CA LEU A 176 -2.96 -2.15 -11.18
C LEU A 176 -4.30 -2.68 -10.66
N LEU A 177 -5.00 -1.93 -9.79
CA LEU A 177 -6.33 -2.32 -9.31
C LEU A 177 -7.30 -2.62 -10.47
N GLU A 178 -7.38 -1.73 -11.46
CA GLU A 178 -8.23 -1.93 -12.64
C GLU A 178 -7.87 -3.19 -13.43
N CYS A 179 -6.57 -3.49 -13.54
CA CYS A 179 -6.07 -4.70 -14.18
C CYS A 179 -6.47 -5.97 -13.40
N LEU A 180 -6.27 -5.96 -12.07
CA LEU A 180 -6.64 -7.08 -11.20
C LEU A 180 -8.15 -7.36 -11.27
N LEU A 181 -8.99 -6.33 -11.19
CA LEU A 181 -10.44 -6.46 -11.31
C LEU A 181 -10.87 -7.07 -12.67
N LYS A 182 -10.14 -6.77 -13.75
CA LYS A 182 -10.38 -7.38 -15.07
C LYS A 182 -10.01 -8.87 -15.07
N ILE A 183 -8.88 -9.24 -14.46
CA ILE A 183 -8.47 -10.66 -14.32
C ILE A 183 -9.55 -11.43 -13.57
N GLU A 184 -10.00 -10.92 -12.41
CA GLU A 184 -11.06 -11.56 -11.63
C GLU A 184 -12.35 -11.77 -12.44
N LYS A 185 -12.76 -10.74 -13.18
CA LYS A 185 -13.94 -10.80 -14.05
C LYS A 185 -13.79 -11.87 -15.13
N ASN A 186 -12.62 -11.94 -15.78
CA ASN A 186 -12.34 -12.93 -16.82
C ASN A 186 -12.31 -14.36 -16.27
N MET A 187 -11.94 -14.55 -15.01
CA MET A 187 -12.01 -15.83 -14.30
C MET A 187 -13.42 -16.17 -13.81
N GLY A 188 -14.40 -15.29 -14.01
CA GLY A 188 -15.80 -15.54 -13.66
C GLY A 188 -16.21 -15.09 -12.26
N ARG A 189 -15.44 -14.21 -11.60
CA ARG A 189 -15.83 -13.65 -10.30
C ARG A 189 -17.15 -12.88 -10.39
N LYS A 190 -18.12 -13.28 -9.57
CA LYS A 190 -19.42 -12.60 -9.39
C LYS A 190 -19.51 -12.05 -7.97
N ARG A 191 -19.85 -10.76 -7.80
CA ARG A 191 -20.01 -10.10 -6.50
C ARG A 191 -21.48 -10.14 -6.06
N THR A 192 -21.95 -11.31 -5.62
CA THR A 192 -23.35 -11.52 -5.21
C THR A 192 -23.58 -11.35 -3.71
N ILE A 193 -22.68 -11.87 -2.88
CA ILE A 193 -22.78 -11.87 -1.42
C ILE A 193 -21.51 -11.25 -0.83
N LYS A 194 -21.66 -10.31 0.12
CA LYS A 194 -20.53 -9.76 0.87
C LYS A 194 -19.83 -10.88 1.64
N TRP A 195 -18.52 -11.05 1.42
CA TRP A 195 -17.69 -12.12 1.99
C TRP A 195 -18.09 -13.55 1.57
N GLY A 196 -18.89 -13.69 0.51
CA GLY A 196 -19.29 -14.98 0.00
C GLY A 196 -18.18 -15.73 -0.75
N PRO A 197 -18.51 -16.94 -1.22
CA PRO A 197 -17.61 -17.77 -2.00
C PRO A 197 -17.19 -17.10 -3.30
N ARG A 198 -15.94 -17.34 -3.72
CA ARG A 198 -15.36 -16.73 -4.91
C ARG A 198 -14.34 -17.63 -5.60
N ILE A 199 -14.38 -17.59 -6.92
CA ILE A 199 -13.45 -18.31 -7.81
C ILE A 199 -12.03 -17.76 -7.69
N ILE A 200 -11.91 -16.46 -7.48
CA ILE A 200 -10.64 -15.78 -7.23
C ILE A 200 -10.92 -14.41 -6.59
N ASP A 201 -9.97 -13.94 -5.79
CA ASP A 201 -9.90 -12.63 -5.15
C ASP A 201 -8.44 -12.19 -5.23
N ILE A 202 -8.18 -10.98 -5.72
CA ILE A 202 -6.82 -10.45 -5.83
C ILE A 202 -6.78 -9.05 -5.21
N ASP A 203 -6.15 -8.96 -4.04
CA ASP A 203 -6.02 -7.74 -3.26
C ASP A 203 -4.60 -7.17 -3.36
N ILE A 204 -4.47 -5.85 -3.50
CA ILE A 204 -3.18 -5.18 -3.37
C ILE A 204 -2.91 -4.98 -1.88
N LEU A 205 -1.90 -5.68 -1.35
CA LEU A 205 -1.51 -5.59 0.05
C LEU A 205 -0.60 -4.39 0.30
N PHE A 206 0.41 -4.22 -0.57
CA PHE A 206 1.40 -3.16 -0.48
C PHE A 206 1.85 -2.73 -1.88
N TYR A 207 2.26 -1.47 -1.99
CA TYR A 207 2.90 -0.92 -3.18
C TYR A 207 4.13 -0.13 -2.74
N GLY A 208 5.24 -0.84 -2.53
CA GLY A 208 6.39 -0.37 -1.77
C GLY A 208 5.97 0.23 -0.42
N ASN A 209 6.49 1.40 -0.06
CA ASN A 209 6.13 2.06 1.20
C ASN A 209 4.99 3.08 1.06
N LEU A 210 4.31 3.12 -0.09
CA LEU A 210 3.25 4.10 -0.33
C LEU A 210 2.07 3.87 0.63
N VAL A 211 1.52 4.98 1.13
CA VAL A 211 0.22 4.99 1.80
C VAL A 211 -0.76 5.73 0.90
N ILE A 212 -1.84 5.06 0.50
CA ILE A 212 -2.82 5.54 -0.47
C ILE A 212 -4.20 5.44 0.17
N ASP A 213 -4.98 6.53 0.09
CA ASP A 213 -6.36 6.59 0.56
C ASP A 213 -7.21 7.27 -0.51
N LEU A 214 -7.61 6.46 -1.49
CA LEU A 214 -8.57 6.81 -2.54
C LEU A 214 -9.91 6.15 -2.23
N GLU A 215 -10.99 6.66 -2.83
CA GLU A 215 -12.35 6.15 -2.63
C GLU A 215 -12.47 4.61 -2.80
N LYS A 216 -11.75 4.05 -3.78
CA LYS A 216 -11.81 2.62 -4.15
C LYS A 216 -10.51 1.85 -3.90
N LEU A 217 -9.47 2.50 -3.37
CA LEU A 217 -8.16 1.88 -3.19
C LEU A 217 -7.49 2.40 -1.91
N LYS A 218 -7.19 1.48 -1.01
CA LYS A 218 -6.45 1.75 0.22
C LYS A 218 -5.20 0.88 0.27
N ILE A 219 -4.03 1.50 0.34
CA ILE A 219 -2.74 0.83 0.45
C ILE A 219 -1.99 1.42 1.66
N PRO A 220 -1.34 0.61 2.52
CA PRO A 220 -1.48 -0.84 2.62
C PRO A 220 -2.93 -1.28 2.76
N HIS A 221 -3.23 -2.54 2.42
CA HIS A 221 -4.58 -3.07 2.58
C HIS A 221 -5.07 -2.80 4.01
N TYR A 222 -6.23 -2.16 4.13
CA TYR A 222 -6.67 -1.53 5.38
C TYR A 222 -6.78 -2.51 6.57
N ASP A 223 -7.02 -3.78 6.26
CA ASP A 223 -7.22 -4.87 7.22
C ASP A 223 -6.06 -5.87 7.26
N PHE A 224 -4.90 -5.52 6.68
CA PHE A 224 -3.76 -6.43 6.53
C PHE A 224 -3.34 -7.05 7.86
N VAL A 225 -3.15 -6.23 8.90
CA VAL A 225 -2.64 -6.66 10.21
C VAL A 225 -3.61 -7.53 11.02
N ASN A 226 -4.87 -7.65 10.58
CA ASN A 226 -5.88 -8.50 11.23
C ASN A 226 -6.10 -9.83 10.49
N ARG A 227 -5.40 -10.06 9.38
CA ARG A 227 -5.60 -11.21 8.50
C ARG A 227 -4.37 -12.11 8.48
N ASP A 228 -4.45 -13.20 9.22
CA ASP A 228 -3.43 -14.25 9.24
C ASP A 228 -3.08 -14.76 7.83
N PHE A 229 -4.09 -14.98 6.98
CA PHE A 229 -3.92 -15.40 5.59
C PHE A 229 -3.26 -14.36 4.67
N PHE A 230 -2.96 -13.15 5.16
CA PHE A 230 -2.08 -12.19 4.49
C PHE A 230 -0.72 -12.07 5.19
N VAL A 231 -0.73 -11.94 6.51
CA VAL A 231 0.51 -11.72 7.29
C VAL A 231 1.42 -12.95 7.24
N VAL A 232 0.87 -14.14 7.49
CA VAL A 232 1.66 -15.37 7.61
C VAL A 232 2.34 -15.74 6.28
N PRO A 233 1.65 -15.78 5.13
CA PRO A 233 2.33 -16.07 3.86
C PRO A 233 3.31 -14.95 3.47
N MET A 234 3.08 -13.71 3.89
CA MET A 234 4.03 -12.62 3.63
C MET A 234 5.32 -12.76 4.45
N VAL A 235 5.28 -13.30 5.67
CA VAL A 235 6.48 -13.64 6.45
C VAL A 235 7.38 -14.62 5.68
N GLU A 236 6.80 -15.62 5.00
CA GLU A 236 7.57 -16.60 4.21
C GLU A 236 8.45 -15.94 3.15
N ILE A 237 7.94 -14.91 2.45
CA ILE A 237 8.62 -14.33 1.29
C ILE A 237 9.31 -12.98 1.55
N SER A 238 8.93 -12.28 2.63
CA SER A 238 9.39 -10.92 2.92
C SER A 238 9.23 -10.51 4.40
N LYS A 239 9.73 -11.33 5.33
CA LYS A 239 9.63 -11.09 6.78
C LYS A 239 10.14 -9.72 7.27
N ASP A 240 11.20 -9.20 6.65
CA ASP A 240 11.88 -7.96 7.04
C ASP A 240 11.24 -6.71 6.42
N PHE A 241 10.21 -6.88 5.57
CA PHE A 241 9.50 -5.74 4.99
C PHE A 241 8.82 -4.92 6.10
N VAL A 242 8.98 -3.60 6.05
CA VAL A 242 8.48 -2.70 7.09
C VAL A 242 7.13 -2.11 6.67
N HIS A 243 6.11 -2.30 7.50
CA HIS A 243 4.79 -1.74 7.26
C HIS A 243 4.83 -0.20 7.41
N PRO A 244 4.46 0.60 6.37
CA PRO A 244 4.72 2.05 6.36
C PRO A 244 3.96 2.81 7.45
N LYS A 245 2.76 2.36 7.83
CA LYS A 245 1.96 2.98 8.91
C LYS A 245 2.37 2.59 10.32
N PHE A 246 2.84 1.37 10.56
CA PHE A 246 3.14 0.86 11.90
C PHE A 246 4.63 0.96 12.25
N GLY A 247 5.53 1.07 11.25
CA GLY A 247 6.98 1.07 11.48
C GLY A 247 7.57 -0.30 11.80
N LYS A 248 6.74 -1.35 11.91
CA LYS A 248 7.16 -2.71 12.29
C LYS A 248 7.41 -3.60 11.09
N THR A 249 8.30 -4.57 11.23
CA THR A 249 8.51 -5.65 10.24
C THR A 249 7.28 -6.56 10.17
N ILE A 250 7.06 -7.22 9.04
CA ILE A 250 5.97 -8.22 8.92
C ILE A 250 6.14 -9.34 9.95
N GLU A 251 7.37 -9.79 10.22
CA GLU A 251 7.69 -10.77 11.27
C GLU A 251 7.16 -10.31 12.64
N SER A 252 7.39 -9.05 13.01
CA SER A 252 6.90 -8.49 14.28
C SER A 252 5.37 -8.41 14.35
N LEU A 253 4.69 -8.24 13.21
CA LEU A 253 3.23 -8.19 13.14
C LEU A 253 2.58 -9.57 13.24
N MET A 254 3.30 -10.65 12.90
CA MET A 254 2.81 -12.02 12.95
C MET A 254 2.54 -12.52 14.39
N GLY A 255 3.26 -12.00 15.38
CA GLY A 255 3.17 -12.45 16.78
C GLY A 255 1.79 -12.34 17.43
N ASN A 256 0.82 -11.72 16.75
CA ASN A 256 -0.56 -11.57 17.21
C ASN A 256 -1.49 -12.73 16.80
N PHE A 257 -1.02 -13.71 16.01
CA PHE A 257 -1.87 -14.78 15.48
C PHE A 257 -1.60 -16.12 16.13
N GLU A 258 -2.69 -16.80 16.54
CA GLU A 258 -2.66 -18.21 16.90
C GLU A 258 -2.71 -19.07 15.63
N LYS A 259 -1.91 -20.15 15.60
CA LYS A 259 -1.80 -21.01 14.42
C LYS A 259 -3.12 -21.74 14.14
N ASN A 260 -3.79 -21.34 13.06
CA ASN A 260 -5.09 -21.88 12.63
C ASN A 260 -5.16 -22.18 11.12
N TRP A 261 -4.00 -22.46 10.50
CA TRP A 261 -3.87 -22.71 9.07
C TRP A 261 -3.09 -24.00 8.77
N GLU A 262 -3.38 -24.57 7.62
CA GLU A 262 -2.58 -25.64 7.01
C GLU A 262 -1.74 -25.06 5.88
N VAL A 263 -0.57 -25.65 5.62
CA VAL A 263 0.38 -25.18 4.61
C VAL A 263 0.63 -26.29 3.60
N ILE A 264 0.41 -26.01 2.33
CA ILE A 264 0.83 -26.86 1.23
C ILE A 264 2.04 -26.19 0.58
N ASP A 265 3.18 -26.89 0.62
CA ASP A 265 4.40 -26.46 -0.06
C ASP A 265 4.14 -26.40 -1.57
N TRP A 266 4.15 -25.18 -2.13
CA TRP A 266 3.81 -24.93 -3.52
C TRP A 266 5.05 -24.62 -4.37
N LYS A 267 6.12 -25.39 -4.14
CA LYS A 267 7.40 -25.32 -4.87
C LYS A 267 7.30 -25.52 -6.39
N LEU A 268 6.19 -26.05 -6.91
CA LEU A 268 6.03 -26.46 -8.32
C LEU A 268 5.88 -25.32 -9.34
N ARG A 269 6.03 -24.05 -8.93
CA ARG A 269 5.98 -22.88 -9.83
C ARG A 269 7.22 -21.98 -9.78
N ARG A 270 8.31 -22.43 -9.13
CA ARG A 270 9.62 -21.75 -9.17
C ARG A 270 10.36 -22.03 -10.46
#